data_AF-A0A9Q3Z7Y4-F1
#
_entry.id   AF-A0A9Q3Z7Y4-F1
#
_cell.length_a   1.000
_cell.length_b   1.000
_cell.length_c   1.000
_cell.angle_alpha   90.00
_cell.angle_beta   90.00
_cell.angle_gamma   90.00
#
_symmetry.space_group_name_H-M   'P 1'
#
loop_
_entity.id
_entity.type
_entity.pdbx_description
1 polymer ?
#
loop_
_entity_poly.entity_id
_entity_poly.type
_entity_poly.pdbx_seq_one_letter_code
_entity_poly.pdbx_strand_id
1 'polypeptide(L)'
;MTRPDDPRTAAARMFAEADAFGELLAGIDWAATPLGPPESWPGPLVDTLRLMLTSEHGMALYWGAEFVTLYNLGAAPIPGAKHPWALGKPYKEVFPEVWAPVSSHFHYVTDTRKPLLIPDEPLIMERHGFLEQCYFDSSFQPVLLDDGTAGGVLQILTETTGRVLGERRLRLLSETGARTAGLPTPGEVARVVAEVLGSYPEEIPFLGLYLTAEPGLLRPAASAGLGPAPEAVPLSAADGSKIGGGRRHWPSWTGPRPPSSPTSATSCAPRSPCSLARSSRPWPTRSGPSGANSWSWPSAAPCAC
;
A
#
# COMPACT_ATOMS: atom_id res chain seq x y z
N MET A 1 -20.84 43.27 -10.24
CA MET A 1 -19.52 43.52 -10.86
C MET A 1 -18.48 42.93 -9.92
N THR A 2 -18.20 41.64 -10.08
CA THR A 2 -17.34 40.86 -9.18
C THR A 2 -15.88 41.14 -9.53
N ARG A 3 -15.07 41.42 -8.51
CA ARG A 3 -13.64 41.75 -8.66
C ARG A 3 -12.88 40.50 -9.14
N PRO A 4 -11.89 40.62 -10.05
CA PRO A 4 -11.14 39.47 -10.58
C PRO A 4 -10.41 38.61 -9.52
N ASP A 5 -10.26 39.11 -8.30
CA ASP A 5 -9.61 38.45 -7.16
C ASP A 5 -10.60 37.86 -6.14
N ASP A 6 -11.85 37.60 -6.52
CA ASP A 6 -12.83 37.01 -5.61
C ASP A 6 -12.56 35.50 -5.41
N PRO A 7 -12.22 35.04 -4.18
CA PRO A 7 -11.94 33.63 -3.89
C PRO A 7 -13.13 32.72 -4.19
N ARG A 8 -14.36 33.27 -4.19
CA ARG A 8 -15.60 32.58 -4.61
C ARG A 8 -15.54 32.04 -6.04
N THR A 9 -14.66 32.60 -6.87
CA THR A 9 -14.44 32.20 -8.26
C THR A 9 -13.17 31.36 -8.44
N ALA A 10 -12.24 31.38 -7.49
CA ALA A 10 -10.91 30.81 -7.67
C ALA A 10 -10.92 29.28 -7.62
N ALA A 11 -11.49 28.68 -6.57
CA ALA A 11 -11.58 27.22 -6.46
C ALA A 11 -12.49 26.61 -7.53
N ALA A 12 -13.63 27.24 -7.81
CA ALA A 12 -14.54 26.81 -8.87
C ALA A 12 -13.89 26.85 -10.26
N ARG A 13 -13.13 27.92 -10.58
CA ARG A 13 -12.34 27.98 -11.83
C ARG A 13 -11.24 26.93 -11.86
N MET A 14 -10.53 26.73 -10.75
CA MET A 14 -9.50 25.71 -10.62
C MET A 14 -10.04 24.32 -10.94
N PHE A 15 -11.22 23.96 -10.43
CA PHE A 15 -11.85 22.67 -10.75
C PHE A 15 -12.26 22.58 -12.21
N ALA A 16 -12.83 23.63 -12.79
CA ALA A 16 -13.21 23.66 -14.20
C ALA A 16 -12.00 23.58 -15.16
N GLU A 17 -10.83 24.05 -14.72
CA GLU A 17 -9.57 24.00 -15.47
C GLU A 17 -8.88 22.62 -15.39
N ALA A 18 -9.31 21.73 -14.49
CA ALA A 18 -8.57 20.52 -14.11
C ALA A 18 -9.16 19.21 -14.65
N ASP A 19 -9.47 19.09 -15.95
CA ASP A 19 -9.93 17.85 -16.60
C ASP A 19 -10.98 17.03 -15.80
N ALA A 20 -11.06 15.70 -16.01
CA ALA A 20 -12.01 14.82 -15.33
C ALA A 20 -11.83 14.74 -13.80
N PHE A 21 -10.61 15.01 -13.29
CA PHE A 21 -10.35 15.00 -11.85
C PHE A 21 -10.87 16.27 -11.16
N GLY A 22 -10.85 17.40 -11.86
CA GLY A 22 -11.47 18.65 -11.45
C GLY A 22 -12.99 18.53 -11.39
N GLU A 23 -13.61 17.86 -12.34
CA GLU A 23 -15.04 17.52 -12.29
C GLU A 23 -15.38 16.66 -11.05
N LEU A 24 -14.53 15.67 -10.73
CA LEU A 24 -14.69 14.87 -9.51
C LEU A 24 -14.64 15.74 -8.26
N LEU A 25 -13.65 16.65 -8.15
CA LEU A 25 -13.53 17.56 -7.01
C LEU A 25 -14.69 18.55 -6.93
N ALA A 26 -15.20 19.03 -8.07
CA ALA A 26 -16.37 19.89 -8.12
C ALA A 26 -17.66 19.17 -7.69
N GLY A 27 -17.72 17.84 -7.86
CA GLY A 27 -18.86 17.01 -7.46
C GLY A 27 -18.93 16.70 -5.96
N ILE A 28 -17.91 17.07 -5.18
CA ILE A 28 -17.88 16.85 -3.73
C ILE A 28 -18.66 17.97 -3.02
N ASP A 29 -19.57 17.59 -2.13
CA ASP A 29 -20.22 18.52 -1.20
C ASP A 29 -19.24 18.94 -0.09
N TRP A 30 -18.36 19.89 -0.42
CA TRP A 30 -17.35 20.42 0.50
C TRP A 30 -17.94 21.08 1.75
N ALA A 31 -19.15 21.64 1.66
CA ALA A 31 -19.83 22.23 2.81
C ALA A 31 -20.18 21.19 3.89
N ALA A 32 -20.34 19.92 3.50
CA ALA A 32 -20.53 18.79 4.41
C ALA A 32 -19.21 18.18 4.94
N THR A 33 -18.06 18.73 4.55
CA THR A 33 -16.73 18.29 5.03
C THR A 33 -16.19 19.27 6.08
N PRO A 34 -15.22 18.85 6.93
CA PRO A 34 -14.56 19.77 7.87
C PRO A 34 -13.79 20.91 7.20
N LEU A 35 -13.49 20.79 5.90
CA LEU A 35 -12.83 21.84 5.11
C LEU A 35 -13.78 23.03 4.82
N GLY A 36 -15.09 22.79 4.86
CA GLY A 36 -16.10 23.78 4.55
C GLY A 36 -16.18 24.13 3.06
N PRO A 37 -17.10 25.06 2.72
CA PRO A 37 -17.38 25.42 1.33
C PRO A 37 -16.17 26.12 0.67
N PRO A 38 -15.88 25.89 -0.62
CA PRO A 38 -14.67 26.39 -1.29
C PRO A 38 -14.53 27.91 -1.30
N GLU A 39 -15.64 28.64 -1.18
CA GLU A 39 -15.69 30.10 -1.06
C GLU A 39 -15.00 30.61 0.22
N SER A 40 -14.86 29.76 1.24
CA SER A 40 -14.23 30.06 2.52
C SER A 40 -12.78 29.64 2.60
N TRP A 41 -12.25 28.97 1.57
CA TRP A 41 -10.89 28.44 1.59
C TRP A 41 -9.85 29.58 1.55
N PRO A 42 -8.82 29.53 2.40
CA PRO A 42 -7.76 30.52 2.39
C PRO A 42 -6.90 30.41 1.12
N GLY A 43 -6.32 31.54 0.69
CA GLY A 43 -5.49 31.61 -0.52
C GLY A 43 -4.41 30.53 -0.61
N PRO A 44 -3.59 30.30 0.43
CA PRO A 44 -2.55 29.27 0.42
C PRO A 44 -3.05 27.84 0.17
N LEU A 45 -4.28 27.51 0.60
CA LEU A 45 -4.91 26.22 0.29
C LEU A 45 -5.21 26.13 -1.21
N VAL A 46 -5.86 27.17 -1.75
CA VAL A 46 -6.24 27.23 -3.17
C VAL A 46 -4.99 27.18 -4.07
N ASP A 47 -3.95 27.94 -3.73
CA ASP A 47 -2.71 27.98 -4.52
C ASP A 47 -1.97 26.65 -4.50
N THR A 48 -1.93 25.98 -3.34
CA THR A 48 -1.34 24.64 -3.23
C THR A 48 -2.13 23.62 -4.04
N LEU A 49 -3.46 23.67 -4.00
CA LEU A 49 -4.31 22.79 -4.82
C LEU A 49 -4.12 23.03 -6.31
N ARG A 50 -3.98 24.29 -6.76
CA ARG A 50 -3.65 24.62 -8.16
C ARG A 50 -2.34 23.95 -8.59
N LEU A 51 -1.30 24.08 -7.77
CA LEU A 51 -0.01 23.43 -8.02
C LEU A 51 -0.19 21.90 -8.15
N MET A 52 -0.88 21.28 -7.19
CA MET A 52 -1.11 19.84 -7.17
C MET A 52 -1.83 19.33 -8.41
N LEU A 53 -2.87 20.05 -8.88
CA LEU A 53 -3.68 19.66 -10.03
C LEU A 53 -2.93 19.76 -11.36
N THR A 54 -1.89 20.59 -11.44
CA THR A 54 -1.04 20.72 -12.63
C THR A 54 0.18 19.79 -12.61
N SER A 55 0.39 19.04 -11.52
CA SER A 55 1.54 18.15 -11.36
C SER A 55 1.21 16.70 -11.72
N GLU A 56 2.13 16.04 -12.44
CA GLU A 56 2.07 14.59 -12.68
C GLU A 56 2.62 13.75 -11.51
N HIS A 57 3.38 14.35 -10.59
CA HIS A 57 3.84 13.66 -9.38
C HIS A 57 2.67 13.44 -8.41
N GLY A 58 2.68 12.31 -7.71
CA GLY A 58 1.72 12.03 -6.64
C GLY A 58 1.85 13.03 -5.50
N MET A 59 0.80 13.82 -5.30
CA MET A 59 0.73 14.83 -4.23
C MET A 59 -0.56 14.67 -3.43
N ALA A 60 -0.42 14.68 -2.11
CA ALA A 60 -1.51 14.76 -1.15
C ALA A 60 -1.37 16.02 -0.30
N LEU A 61 -2.48 16.56 0.17
CA LEU A 61 -2.52 17.71 1.07
C LEU A 61 -3.44 17.36 2.24
N TYR A 62 -2.95 17.66 3.44
CA TYR A 62 -3.65 17.39 4.69
C TYR A 62 -3.91 18.71 5.40
N TRP A 63 -5.17 19.15 5.41
CA TRP A 63 -5.52 20.52 5.78
C TRP A 63 -6.26 20.62 7.12
N GLY A 64 -5.95 21.65 7.89
CA GLY A 64 -6.62 21.97 9.15
C GLY A 64 -6.32 21.01 10.30
N ALA A 65 -7.00 21.21 11.42
CA ALA A 65 -6.76 20.46 12.67
C ALA A 65 -7.04 18.94 12.55
N GLU A 66 -7.91 18.55 11.62
CA GLU A 66 -8.26 17.15 11.38
C GLU A 66 -7.48 16.51 10.23
N PHE A 67 -6.54 17.25 9.62
CA PHE A 67 -5.76 16.79 8.48
C PHE A 67 -6.65 16.23 7.36
N VAL A 68 -7.61 17.05 6.92
CA VAL A 68 -8.56 16.69 5.86
C VAL A 68 -7.79 16.34 4.59
N THR A 69 -8.10 15.17 4.03
CA THR A 69 -7.36 14.56 2.94
C THR A 69 -7.80 15.12 1.59
N LEU A 70 -6.84 15.70 0.88
CA LEU A 70 -6.92 16.15 -0.50
C LEU A 70 -5.77 15.48 -1.26
N TYR A 71 -5.95 15.18 -2.54
CA TYR A 71 -4.86 14.66 -3.37
C TYR A 71 -5.13 14.91 -4.85
N ASN A 72 -4.09 14.87 -5.66
CA ASN A 72 -4.21 14.96 -7.12
C ASN A 72 -4.38 13.57 -7.76
N LEU A 73 -4.63 13.55 -9.07
CA LEU A 73 -4.82 12.30 -9.81
C LEU A 73 -3.62 11.35 -9.69
N GLY A 74 -2.39 11.88 -9.68
CA GLY A 74 -1.17 11.09 -9.51
C GLY A 74 -1.11 10.32 -8.18
N ALA A 75 -1.76 10.85 -7.14
CA ALA A 75 -1.82 10.20 -5.84
C ALA A 75 -3.07 9.33 -5.62
N ALA A 76 -4.02 9.28 -6.56
CA ALA A 76 -5.24 8.47 -6.45
C ALA A 76 -5.01 6.95 -6.22
N PRO A 77 -3.94 6.32 -6.75
CA PRO A 77 -3.67 4.90 -6.47
C PRO A 77 -3.31 4.57 -5.01
N ILE A 78 -2.80 5.54 -4.24
CA ILE A 78 -2.38 5.32 -2.84
C ILE A 78 -3.56 4.94 -1.93
N PRO A 79 -4.67 5.69 -1.87
CA PRO A 79 -5.87 5.26 -1.16
C PRO A 79 -6.53 4.03 -1.79
N GLY A 80 -6.24 3.71 -3.05
CA GLY A 80 -6.75 2.53 -3.76
C GLY A 80 -8.28 2.48 -3.76
N ALA A 81 -8.86 1.42 -3.19
CA ALA A 81 -10.30 1.22 -3.10
C ALA A 81 -11.05 2.30 -2.28
N LYS A 82 -10.33 3.12 -1.50
CA LYS A 82 -10.88 4.26 -0.75
C LYS A 82 -11.08 5.49 -1.65
N HIS A 83 -10.56 5.51 -2.87
CA HIS A 83 -10.84 6.55 -3.87
C HIS A 83 -12.24 6.35 -4.49
N PRO A 84 -13.06 7.41 -4.68
CA PRO A 84 -12.80 8.81 -4.33
C PRO A 84 -13.26 9.21 -2.91
N TRP A 85 -13.90 8.31 -2.16
CA TRP A 85 -14.45 8.57 -0.82
C TRP A 85 -13.48 9.26 0.15
N ALA A 86 -12.18 8.99 0.03
CA ALA A 86 -11.13 9.59 0.85
C ALA A 86 -11.02 11.13 0.72
N LEU A 87 -11.45 11.72 -0.40
CA LEU A 87 -11.39 13.17 -0.61
C LEU A 87 -12.33 13.89 0.35
N GLY A 88 -11.82 14.87 1.09
CA GLY A 88 -12.59 15.62 2.08
C GLY A 88 -12.80 14.90 3.41
N LYS A 89 -12.15 13.75 3.64
CA LYS A 89 -12.21 13.00 4.90
C LYS A 89 -10.97 13.23 5.77
N PRO A 90 -11.09 13.26 7.11
CA PRO A 90 -9.94 13.29 8.00
C PRO A 90 -8.96 12.15 7.72
N TYR A 91 -7.65 12.43 7.71
CA TYR A 91 -6.63 11.40 7.40
C TYR A 91 -6.76 10.16 8.27
N LYS A 92 -7.06 10.33 9.56
CA LYS A 92 -7.24 9.21 10.50
C LYS A 92 -8.41 8.28 10.14
N GLU A 93 -9.43 8.78 9.46
CA GLU A 93 -10.53 7.95 8.95
C GLU A 93 -10.15 7.24 7.66
N VAL A 94 -9.36 7.91 6.80
CA VAL A 94 -8.90 7.33 5.53
C VAL A 94 -7.85 6.26 5.77
N PHE A 95 -6.89 6.50 6.66
CA PHE A 95 -5.73 5.65 6.90
C PHE A 95 -5.55 5.34 8.39
N PRO A 96 -6.56 4.74 9.07
CA PRO A 96 -6.46 4.40 10.48
C PRO A 96 -5.26 3.49 10.79
N GLU A 97 -4.87 2.63 9.84
CA GLU A 97 -3.79 1.67 9.95
C GLU A 97 -2.39 2.31 10.08
N VAL A 98 -2.20 3.52 9.54
CA VAL A 98 -0.92 4.25 9.59
C VAL A 98 -0.99 5.57 10.36
N TRP A 99 -2.12 5.87 11.00
CA TRP A 99 -2.27 7.09 11.80
C TRP A 99 -1.21 7.20 12.90
N ALA A 100 -0.99 6.12 13.66
CA ALA A 100 -0.03 6.13 14.77
C ALA A 100 1.40 6.51 14.33
N PRO A 101 2.01 5.87 13.30
CA PRO A 101 3.32 6.28 12.83
C PRO A 101 3.34 7.67 12.16
N VAL A 102 2.34 7.99 11.32
CA VAL A 102 2.40 9.19 10.45
C VAL A 102 1.96 10.48 11.15
N SER A 103 1.06 10.41 12.14
CA SER A 103 0.57 11.61 12.84
C SER A 103 1.68 12.47 13.43
N SER A 104 2.75 11.85 13.93
CA SER A 104 3.92 12.56 14.45
C SER A 104 4.62 13.42 13.39
N HIS A 105 4.62 12.99 12.13
CA HIS A 105 5.19 13.73 11.01
C HIS A 105 4.36 14.98 10.72
N PHE A 106 3.03 14.85 10.68
CA PHE A 106 2.14 16.00 10.48
C PHE A 106 2.32 17.03 11.59
N HIS A 107 2.28 16.60 12.85
CA HIS A 107 2.48 17.49 13.98
C HIS A 107 3.87 18.14 13.98
N TYR A 108 4.93 17.37 13.68
CA TYR A 108 6.27 17.95 13.53
C TYR A 108 6.29 19.06 12.49
N VAL A 109 5.74 18.82 11.30
CA VAL A 109 5.74 19.80 10.21
C VAL A 109 4.90 21.02 10.54
N THR A 110 3.72 20.85 11.15
CA THR A 110 2.86 21.99 11.53
C THR A 110 3.46 22.81 12.66
N ASP A 111 3.98 22.17 13.71
CA ASP A 111 4.44 22.85 14.92
C ASP A 111 5.77 23.57 14.67
N THR A 112 6.68 22.91 13.95
CA THR A 112 8.02 23.44 13.69
C THR A 112 8.09 24.30 12.43
N ARG A 113 7.14 24.15 11.51
CA ARG A 113 7.16 24.73 10.15
C ARG A 113 8.43 24.36 9.37
N LYS A 114 9.01 23.20 9.67
CA LYS A 114 10.16 22.65 8.94
C LYS A 114 9.71 21.46 8.09
N PRO A 115 10.31 21.27 6.90
CA PRO A 115 10.03 20.10 6.09
C PRO A 115 10.62 18.83 6.74
N LEU A 116 10.08 17.68 6.33
CA LEU A 116 10.56 16.36 6.73
C LEU A 116 10.64 15.47 5.49
N LEU A 117 11.75 14.76 5.32
CA LEU A 117 11.94 13.76 4.26
C LEU A 117 12.24 12.42 4.90
N ILE A 118 11.48 11.40 4.51
CA ILE A 118 11.66 10.02 4.97
C ILE A 118 11.78 9.13 3.73
N PRO A 119 13.01 8.73 3.35
CA PRO A 119 13.23 7.79 2.27
C PRO A 119 12.75 6.39 2.66
N ASP A 120 12.17 5.66 1.71
CA ASP A 120 11.72 4.27 1.87
C ASP A 120 10.91 4.02 3.16
N GLU A 121 10.02 4.93 3.52
CA GLU A 121 9.15 4.84 4.69
C GLU A 121 8.27 3.58 4.59
N PRO A 122 8.41 2.60 5.50
CA PRO A 122 7.60 1.40 5.48
C PRO A 122 6.22 1.67 6.10
N LEU A 123 5.16 1.46 5.33
CA LEU A 123 3.78 1.63 5.76
C LEU A 123 2.98 0.35 5.51
N ILE A 124 2.17 -0.07 6.48
CA ILE A 124 1.22 -1.17 6.32
C ILE A 124 -0.14 -0.58 6.01
N MET A 125 -0.62 -0.75 4.78
CA MET A 125 -1.81 -0.06 4.27
C MET A 125 -2.90 -1.04 3.82
N GLU A 126 -4.17 -0.70 4.06
CA GLU A 126 -5.31 -1.42 3.51
C GLU A 126 -5.93 -0.62 2.36
N ARG A 127 -5.46 -0.88 1.14
CA ARG A 127 -5.91 -0.16 -0.08
C ARG A 127 -6.51 -1.05 -1.15
N HIS A 128 -6.27 -2.37 -1.09
CA HIS A 128 -6.74 -3.35 -2.09
C HIS A 128 -7.59 -4.48 -1.48
N GLY A 129 -8.23 -4.23 -0.33
CA GLY A 129 -9.03 -5.24 0.39
C GLY A 129 -8.19 -6.24 1.19
N PHE A 130 -6.89 -5.97 1.34
CA PHE A 130 -5.96 -6.69 2.21
C PHE A 130 -4.88 -5.72 2.71
N LEU A 131 -4.22 -6.08 3.82
CA LEU A 131 -3.07 -5.35 4.35
C LEU A 131 -1.84 -5.64 3.50
N GLU A 132 -1.23 -4.58 2.98
CA GLU A 132 -0.04 -4.62 2.13
C GLU A 132 1.08 -3.82 2.81
N GLN A 133 2.31 -4.33 2.77
CA GLN A 133 3.47 -3.53 3.14
C GLN A 133 3.95 -2.75 1.92
N CYS A 134 3.90 -1.43 2.04
CA CYS A 134 4.31 -0.48 1.02
C CYS A 134 5.53 0.31 1.50
N TYR A 135 6.30 0.83 0.56
CA TYR A 135 7.42 1.72 0.82
C TYR A 135 7.23 3.01 0.02
N PHE A 136 7.46 4.15 0.65
CA PHE A 136 7.32 5.46 0.02
C PHE A 136 8.52 6.34 0.31
N ASP A 137 9.00 7.04 -0.71
CA ASP A 137 9.75 8.27 -0.48
C ASP A 137 8.76 9.37 -0.13
N SER A 138 8.68 9.72 1.16
CA SER A 138 7.72 10.68 1.70
C SER A 138 8.41 12.01 2.00
N SER A 139 8.02 13.07 1.27
CA SER A 139 8.44 14.44 1.56
C SER A 139 7.25 15.25 2.06
N PHE A 140 7.35 15.81 3.25
CA PHE A 140 6.33 16.62 3.90
C PHE A 140 6.78 18.08 3.98
N GLN A 141 5.93 19.01 3.55
CA GLN A 141 6.18 20.44 3.52
C GLN A 141 5.03 21.19 4.22
N PRO A 142 5.34 22.17 5.08
CA PRO A 142 4.30 22.99 5.67
C PRO A 142 3.71 23.94 4.62
N VAL A 143 2.39 24.04 4.57
CA VAL A 143 1.71 25.10 3.83
C VAL A 143 1.38 26.22 4.81
N LEU A 144 2.02 27.37 4.61
CA LEU A 144 1.91 28.50 5.53
C LEU A 144 0.73 29.40 5.18
N LEU A 145 0.06 29.90 6.22
CA LEU A 145 -0.93 30.97 6.15
C LEU A 145 -0.25 32.34 6.16
N ASP A 146 -1.02 33.39 5.88
CA ASP A 146 -0.53 34.78 5.84
C ASP A 146 0.04 35.25 7.18
N ASP A 147 -0.39 34.66 8.29
CA ASP A 147 0.12 34.93 9.64
C ASP A 147 1.39 34.13 10.00
N GLY A 148 1.90 33.31 9.07
CA GLY A 148 3.08 32.47 9.24
C GLY A 148 2.84 31.18 10.05
N THR A 149 1.59 30.88 10.42
CA THR A 149 1.21 29.57 10.97
C THR A 149 1.05 28.53 9.85
N ALA A 150 1.13 27.24 10.19
CA ALA A 150 0.88 26.18 9.23
C ALA A 150 -0.62 25.88 9.13
N GLY A 151 -1.21 26.05 7.94
CA GLY A 151 -2.60 25.69 7.66
C GLY A 151 -2.79 24.20 7.31
N GLY A 152 -1.72 23.55 6.85
CA GLY A 152 -1.73 22.14 6.50
C GLY A 152 -0.34 21.62 6.09
N VAL A 153 -0.31 20.37 5.64
CA VAL A 153 0.90 19.66 5.22
C VAL A 153 0.71 19.15 3.79
N LEU A 154 1.52 19.66 2.86
CA LEU A 154 1.69 19.05 1.55
C LEU A 154 2.60 17.82 1.70
N GLN A 155 2.20 16.69 1.12
CA GLN A 155 3.02 15.51 1.00
C GLN A 155 3.23 15.20 -0.49
N ILE A 156 4.49 15.12 -0.90
CA ILE A 156 4.89 14.56 -2.19
C ILE A 156 5.34 13.14 -1.90
N LEU A 157 4.73 12.16 -2.56
CA LEU A 157 5.04 10.75 -2.33
C LEU A 157 5.26 9.97 -3.62
N THR A 158 6.31 9.15 -3.59
CA THR A 158 6.63 8.21 -4.67
C THR A 158 6.68 6.81 -4.07
N GLU A 159 5.89 5.89 -4.62
CA GLU A 159 5.93 4.49 -4.17
C GLU A 159 7.22 3.81 -4.64
N THR A 160 8.01 3.32 -3.69
CA THR A 160 9.27 2.61 -3.92
C THR A 160 9.16 1.12 -3.62
N THR A 161 7.97 0.61 -3.28
CA THR A 161 7.71 -0.80 -2.92
C THR A 161 8.36 -1.79 -3.89
N GLY A 162 8.12 -1.64 -5.20
CA GLY A 162 8.68 -2.55 -6.20
C GLY A 162 10.20 -2.53 -6.24
N ARG A 163 10.82 -1.36 -6.05
CA ARG A 163 12.28 -1.20 -5.99
C ARG A 163 12.85 -1.86 -4.74
N VAL A 164 12.32 -1.52 -3.55
CA VAL A 164 12.79 -2.06 -2.26
C VAL A 164 12.69 -3.59 -2.23
N LEU A 165 11.55 -4.14 -2.63
CA LEU A 165 11.36 -5.60 -2.67
C LEU A 165 12.24 -6.26 -3.74
N GLY A 166 12.42 -5.62 -4.89
CA GLY A 166 13.31 -6.10 -5.95
C GLY A 166 14.77 -6.20 -5.47
N GLU A 167 15.27 -5.15 -4.82
CA GLU A 167 16.63 -5.11 -4.26
C GLU A 167 16.84 -6.18 -3.18
N ARG A 168 15.88 -6.37 -2.26
CA ARG A 168 15.96 -7.41 -1.23
C ARG A 168 15.98 -8.81 -1.82
N ARG A 169 15.10 -9.09 -2.78
CA ARG A 169 15.03 -10.39 -3.46
C ARG A 169 16.27 -10.68 -4.29
N LEU A 170 16.80 -9.68 -4.98
CA LEU A 170 18.05 -9.82 -5.73
C LEU A 170 19.24 -10.11 -4.80
N ARG A 171 19.32 -9.44 -3.65
CA ARG A 171 20.34 -9.71 -2.63
C ARG A 171 20.23 -11.14 -2.10
N LEU A 172 19.02 -11.57 -1.74
CA LEU A 172 18.71 -12.92 -1.29
C LEU A 172 19.15 -13.99 -2.29
N LEU A 173 18.78 -13.81 -3.57
CA LEU A 173 19.13 -14.72 -4.66
C LEU A 173 20.65 -14.76 -4.89
N SER A 174 21.31 -13.60 -4.89
CA SER A 174 22.76 -13.50 -5.07
C SER A 174 23.53 -14.19 -3.96
N GLU A 175 23.15 -13.95 -2.69
CA GLU A 175 23.79 -14.59 -1.53
C GLU A 175 23.56 -16.11 -1.54
N THR A 176 22.34 -16.55 -1.85
CA THR A 176 22.01 -17.98 -1.95
C THR A 176 22.88 -18.66 -3.01
N GLY A 177 22.98 -18.07 -4.21
CA GLY A 177 23.82 -18.60 -5.28
C GLY A 177 25.30 -18.65 -4.91
N ALA A 178 25.82 -17.59 -4.31
CA ALA A 178 27.23 -17.51 -3.90
C ALA A 178 27.59 -18.52 -2.82
N ARG A 179 26.72 -18.70 -1.81
CA ARG A 179 27.00 -19.59 -0.66
C ARG A 179 26.74 -21.06 -0.95
N THR A 180 25.91 -21.38 -1.94
CA THR A 180 25.61 -22.78 -2.31
C THR A 180 26.49 -23.31 -3.44
N ALA A 181 27.15 -22.43 -4.19
CA ALA A 181 28.05 -22.81 -5.28
C ALA A 181 29.18 -23.74 -4.79
N GLY A 182 29.31 -24.89 -5.43
CA GLY A 182 30.37 -25.87 -5.15
C GLY A 182 30.16 -26.73 -3.90
N LEU A 183 29.01 -26.63 -3.22
CA LEU A 183 28.70 -27.53 -2.10
C LEU A 183 28.49 -28.97 -2.61
N PRO A 184 29.16 -29.97 -2.00
CA PRO A 184 29.23 -31.31 -2.57
C PRO A 184 27.98 -32.17 -2.32
N THR A 185 27.12 -31.80 -1.35
CA THR A 185 25.95 -32.62 -0.99
C THR A 185 24.65 -31.83 -0.95
N PRO A 186 23.50 -32.47 -1.30
CA PRO A 186 22.17 -31.86 -1.12
C PRO A 186 21.89 -31.44 0.33
N GLY A 187 22.43 -32.16 1.32
CA GLY A 187 22.28 -31.83 2.74
C GLY A 187 22.98 -30.53 3.12
N GLU A 188 24.20 -30.30 2.63
CA GLU A 188 24.91 -29.04 2.85
C GLU A 188 24.24 -27.87 2.12
N VAL A 189 23.76 -28.09 0.89
CA VAL A 189 22.96 -27.10 0.17
C VAL A 189 21.72 -26.74 0.98
N ALA A 190 20.96 -27.72 1.46
CA ALA A 190 19.77 -27.47 2.27
C ALA A 190 20.08 -26.67 3.54
N ARG A 191 21.14 -27.05 4.28
CA ARG A 191 21.59 -26.30 5.46
C ARG A 191 21.91 -24.85 5.13
N VAL A 192 22.73 -24.61 4.11
CA VAL A 192 23.15 -23.26 3.74
C VAL A 192 21.98 -22.42 3.21
N VAL A 193 21.08 -23.01 2.43
CA VAL A 193 19.85 -22.33 2.00
C VAL A 193 19.02 -21.92 3.21
N ALA A 194 18.82 -22.81 4.18
CA ALA A 194 18.07 -22.47 5.40
C ALA A 194 18.74 -21.36 6.21
N GLU A 195 20.08 -21.36 6.32
CA GLU A 195 20.83 -20.28 6.98
C GLU A 195 20.67 -18.93 6.27
N VAL A 196 20.82 -18.90 4.94
CA VAL A 196 20.66 -17.68 4.14
C VAL A 196 19.23 -17.19 4.27
N LEU A 197 18.25 -18.00 3.87
CA LEU A 197 16.84 -17.60 3.88
C LEU A 197 16.34 -17.26 5.29
N GLY A 198 16.84 -17.94 6.33
CA GLY A 198 16.54 -17.64 7.73
C GLY A 198 17.06 -16.29 8.21
N SER A 199 17.99 -15.67 7.48
CA SER A 199 18.48 -14.31 7.73
C SER A 199 17.60 -13.22 7.09
N TYR A 200 16.57 -13.60 6.32
CA TYR A 200 15.61 -12.69 5.65
C TYR A 200 14.14 -13.03 6.03
N PRO A 201 13.76 -12.93 7.31
CA PRO A 201 12.43 -13.30 7.79
C PRO A 201 11.30 -12.46 7.17
N GLU A 202 11.60 -11.26 6.68
CA GLU A 202 10.65 -10.39 5.96
C GLU A 202 10.31 -10.90 4.53
N GLU A 203 11.20 -11.66 3.89
CA GLU A 203 10.94 -12.27 2.58
C GLU A 203 10.33 -13.67 2.75
N ILE A 204 10.90 -14.46 3.66
CA ILE A 204 10.51 -15.84 3.93
C ILE A 204 10.41 -16.04 5.45
N PRO A 205 9.20 -15.89 6.04
CA PRO A 205 9.02 -15.99 7.49
C PRO A 205 9.41 -17.35 8.07
N PHE A 206 9.28 -18.40 7.27
CA PHE A 206 9.68 -19.75 7.63
C PHE A 206 9.87 -20.64 6.40
N LEU A 207 10.69 -21.68 6.55
CA LEU A 207 10.91 -22.71 5.54
C LEU A 207 11.25 -24.06 6.18
N GLY A 208 10.88 -25.13 5.49
CA GLY A 208 11.30 -26.49 5.80
C GLY A 208 11.77 -27.18 4.53
N LEU A 209 13.03 -27.61 4.52
CA LEU A 209 13.63 -28.35 3.41
C LEU A 209 13.67 -29.82 3.79
N TYR A 210 13.16 -30.66 2.90
CA TYR A 210 13.11 -32.10 3.07
C TYR A 210 13.83 -32.77 1.91
N LEU A 211 14.63 -33.77 2.22
CA LEU A 211 15.33 -34.59 1.24
C LEU A 211 14.78 -36.02 1.28
N THR A 212 14.74 -36.66 0.12
CA THR A 212 14.36 -38.07 0.00
C THR A 212 15.45 -38.92 0.62
N ALA A 213 15.12 -39.65 1.70
CA ALA A 213 16.04 -40.61 2.32
C ALA A 213 15.96 -41.98 1.64
N GLU A 214 14.74 -42.39 1.31
CA GLU A 214 14.39 -43.63 0.62
C GLU A 214 13.18 -43.36 -0.30
N PRO A 215 12.91 -44.18 -1.33
CA PRO A 215 11.74 -44.01 -2.19
C PRO A 215 10.45 -43.89 -1.36
N GLY A 216 9.76 -42.75 -1.49
CA GLY A 216 8.51 -42.49 -0.77
C GLY A 216 8.67 -41.90 0.64
N LEU A 217 9.90 -41.67 1.13
CA LEU A 217 10.16 -41.14 2.48
C LEU A 217 11.01 -39.86 2.45
N LEU A 218 10.42 -38.76 2.94
CA LEU A 218 11.13 -37.49 3.16
C LEU A 218 11.64 -37.39 4.59
N ARG A 219 12.86 -36.91 4.77
CA ARG A 219 13.43 -36.52 6.07
C ARG A 219 13.76 -35.03 6.09
N PRO A 220 13.59 -34.35 7.23
CA PRO A 220 13.97 -32.94 7.36
C PRO A 220 15.48 -32.81 7.16
N ALA A 221 15.87 -31.91 6.25
CA ALA A 221 17.26 -31.62 5.94
C ALA A 221 17.71 -30.31 6.59
N ALA A 222 16.84 -29.29 6.58
CA ALA A 222 17.07 -28.02 7.26
C ALA A 222 15.76 -27.25 7.43
N SER A 223 15.72 -26.30 8.35
CA SER A 223 14.59 -25.41 8.55
C SER A 223 15.05 -24.04 9.05
N ALA A 224 14.24 -23.03 8.82
CA ALA A 224 14.38 -21.71 9.41
C ALA A 224 12.99 -21.16 9.76
N GLY A 225 12.86 -20.44 10.88
CA GLY A 225 11.59 -19.86 11.33
C GLY A 225 10.50 -20.86 11.75
N LEU A 226 10.72 -22.17 11.55
CA LEU A 226 9.90 -23.25 12.07
C LEU A 226 10.46 -23.76 13.41
N GLY A 227 9.59 -24.16 14.34
CA GLY A 227 10.03 -25.02 15.44
C GLY A 227 10.29 -26.46 14.96
N PRO A 228 10.52 -27.43 15.86
CA PRO A 228 10.91 -28.80 15.51
C PRO A 228 10.02 -29.41 14.42
N ALA A 229 10.66 -29.79 13.31
CA ALA A 229 10.01 -30.44 12.18
C ALA A 229 9.76 -31.94 12.47
N PRO A 230 8.72 -32.55 11.87
CA PRO A 230 8.51 -34.00 11.96
C PRO A 230 9.71 -34.78 11.45
N GLU A 231 10.06 -35.87 12.14
CA GLU A 231 11.26 -36.67 11.87
C GLU A 231 11.23 -37.37 10.50
N ALA A 232 10.03 -37.69 10.01
CA ALA A 232 9.83 -38.17 8.64
C ALA A 232 8.43 -37.80 8.15
N VAL A 233 8.33 -37.48 6.85
CA VAL A 233 7.06 -37.21 6.18
C VAL A 233 6.92 -38.20 5.01
N PRO A 234 5.86 -39.02 4.96
CA PRO A 234 5.63 -39.88 3.81
C PRO A 234 5.36 -39.01 2.58
N LEU A 235 6.10 -39.24 1.50
CA LEU A 235 5.81 -38.66 0.21
C LEU A 235 4.60 -39.41 -0.34
N SER A 236 3.37 -39.04 0.07
CA SER A 236 2.18 -39.62 -0.55
C SER A 236 2.30 -39.34 -2.04
N ALA A 237 2.27 -40.37 -2.88
CA ALA A 237 2.17 -40.19 -4.31
C ALA A 237 0.97 -39.27 -4.56
N ALA A 238 1.24 -38.00 -4.83
CA ALA A 238 0.24 -37.14 -5.41
C ALA A 238 0.01 -37.77 -6.77
N ASP A 239 -1.04 -38.59 -6.87
CA ASP A 239 -1.58 -39.02 -8.15
C ASP A 239 -1.56 -37.79 -9.05
N GLY A 240 -0.84 -37.86 -10.16
CA GLY A 240 -0.68 -36.80 -11.16
C GLY A 240 -2.00 -36.39 -11.84
N SER A 241 -3.15 -36.62 -11.21
CA SER A 241 -4.45 -36.20 -11.66
C SER A 241 -4.86 -34.87 -10.99
N LYS A 242 -4.83 -33.83 -11.83
CA LYS A 242 -5.45 -32.52 -11.64
C LYS A 242 -4.78 -31.58 -10.62
N ILE A 243 -3.84 -30.79 -11.14
CA ILE A 243 -3.53 -29.44 -10.62
C ILE A 243 -4.72 -28.53 -11.02
N GLY A 244 -5.84 -28.66 -10.30
CA GLY A 244 -7.05 -27.93 -10.60
C GLY A 244 -7.93 -27.79 -9.37
N GLY A 245 -8.00 -26.56 -8.84
CA GLY A 245 -9.13 -26.05 -8.06
C GLY A 245 -9.61 -26.90 -6.89
N GLY A 246 -8.84 -26.98 -5.81
CA GLY A 246 -9.32 -27.51 -4.53
C GLY A 246 -8.29 -27.26 -3.46
N ARG A 247 -8.68 -26.66 -2.34
CA ARG A 247 -7.83 -26.45 -1.16
C ARG A 247 -7.32 -27.82 -0.69
N ARG A 248 -6.15 -28.24 -1.16
CA ARG A 248 -5.41 -29.31 -0.50
C ARG A 248 -4.77 -28.66 0.72
N HIS A 249 -5.29 -29.03 1.88
CA HIS A 249 -4.59 -28.79 3.13
C HIS A 249 -3.17 -29.32 2.96
N TRP A 250 -2.17 -28.48 3.24
CA TRP A 250 -0.85 -28.97 3.61
C TRP A 250 -1.05 -30.15 4.57
N PRO A 251 -0.32 -31.28 4.46
CA PRO A 251 -0.44 -32.39 5.42
C PRO A 251 -0.47 -31.77 6.80
N SER A 252 -1.59 -31.95 7.52
CA SER A 252 -1.99 -31.12 8.67
C SER A 252 -0.76 -30.82 9.52
N TRP A 253 -0.25 -29.61 9.42
CA TRP A 253 1.00 -29.26 10.09
C TRP A 253 0.69 -29.27 11.59
N THR A 254 1.18 -30.29 12.27
CA THR A 254 1.05 -30.50 13.73
C THR A 254 2.28 -29.99 14.48
N GLY A 255 3.19 -29.29 13.78
CA GLY A 255 4.34 -28.62 14.36
C GLY A 255 3.96 -27.38 15.19
N PRO A 256 4.88 -26.86 16.00
CA PRO A 256 4.63 -25.68 16.84
C PRO A 256 4.42 -24.44 15.99
N ARG A 257 3.24 -23.81 16.13
CA ARG A 257 2.81 -22.55 15.50
C ARG A 257 3.98 -21.56 15.41
N PRO A 258 4.19 -20.88 14.26
CA PRO A 258 5.19 -19.81 14.21
C PRO A 258 4.88 -18.83 15.35
N PRO A 259 5.91 -18.28 16.02
CA PRO A 259 5.69 -17.28 17.05
C PRO A 259 4.79 -16.19 16.49
N SER A 260 3.71 -15.88 17.18
CA SER A 260 2.90 -14.72 16.88
C SER A 260 3.84 -13.51 16.86
N SER A 261 3.96 -12.86 15.71
CA SER A 261 4.58 -11.53 15.60
C SER A 261 4.02 -10.65 16.73
N PRO A 262 4.83 -9.78 17.36
CA PRO A 262 4.37 -9.00 18.49
C PRO A 262 3.17 -8.12 18.07
N THR A 263 2.06 -8.44 18.70
CA THR A 263 0.89 -7.65 19.09
C THR A 263 0.73 -6.25 18.49
N SER A 264 -0.11 -6.15 17.47
CA SER A 264 -1.25 -5.22 17.43
C SER A 264 -2.17 -5.55 16.27
N ALA A 265 -2.87 -6.69 16.39
CA ALA A 265 -4.06 -6.97 15.58
C ALA A 265 -5.10 -7.61 16.50
N THR A 266 -6.01 -6.78 17.00
CA THR A 266 -7.19 -7.21 17.75
C THR A 266 -7.95 -8.23 16.91
N SER A 267 -8.34 -9.34 17.54
CA SER A 267 -8.95 -10.49 16.89
C SER A 267 -10.19 -10.12 16.07
N CYS A 268 -10.18 -10.40 14.76
CA CYS A 268 -11.41 -10.59 14.00
C CYS A 268 -11.72 -12.08 13.92
N ALA A 269 -12.81 -12.49 14.57
CA ALA A 269 -13.34 -13.84 14.49
C ALA A 269 -13.81 -14.17 13.06
N PRO A 270 -13.74 -15.45 12.63
CA PRO A 270 -14.11 -15.84 11.28
C PRO A 270 -15.64 -15.84 11.14
N ARG A 271 -16.19 -14.95 10.32
CA ARG A 271 -17.52 -15.15 9.73
C ARG A 271 -17.36 -15.84 8.36
N SER A 272 -18.24 -16.80 8.15
CA SER A 272 -18.36 -17.81 7.09
C SER A 272 -18.20 -17.32 5.63
N PRO A 273 -17.99 -18.23 4.67
CA PRO A 273 -17.31 -17.94 3.41
C PRO A 273 -18.25 -17.32 2.36
N CYS A 274 -17.96 -16.11 1.91
CA CYS A 274 -18.44 -15.64 0.62
C CYS A 274 -17.63 -16.31 -0.49
N SER A 275 -18.32 -17.04 -1.37
CA SER A 275 -17.79 -17.60 -2.59
C SER A 275 -17.19 -16.52 -3.48
N LEU A 276 -15.85 -16.51 -3.62
CA LEU A 276 -15.13 -15.70 -4.61
C LEU A 276 -15.52 -16.18 -6.01
N ALA A 277 -16.50 -15.51 -6.61
CA ALA A 277 -16.58 -15.45 -8.06
C ALA A 277 -15.36 -14.65 -8.55
N ARG A 278 -14.53 -15.26 -9.40
CA ARG A 278 -13.45 -14.56 -10.10
C ARG A 278 -14.07 -13.41 -10.89
N SER A 279 -13.95 -12.18 -10.41
CA SER A 279 -14.14 -11.02 -11.28
C SER A 279 -12.81 -10.75 -12.00
N SER A 280 -12.64 -11.35 -13.17
CA SER A 280 -11.73 -10.84 -14.18
C SER A 280 -12.29 -9.51 -14.69
N ARG A 281 -12.06 -8.42 -13.95
CA ARG A 281 -12.26 -7.07 -14.48
C ARG A 281 -10.90 -6.59 -15.03
N PRO A 282 -10.82 -6.19 -16.31
CA PRO A 282 -9.59 -5.62 -16.84
C PRO A 282 -9.28 -4.29 -16.16
N TRP A 283 -7.98 -4.01 -16.01
CA TRP A 283 -7.44 -2.68 -15.68
C TRP A 283 -7.87 -1.65 -16.74
N PRO A 284 -7.93 -0.35 -16.42
CA PRO A 284 -8.14 0.68 -17.45
C PRO A 284 -7.02 0.62 -18.49
N THR A 285 -7.40 0.58 -19.77
CA THR A 285 -6.46 0.56 -20.89
C THR A 285 -6.42 1.92 -21.57
N ARG A 286 -5.21 2.42 -21.82
CA ARG A 286 -4.96 3.62 -22.63
C ARG A 286 -5.30 3.34 -24.09
N SER A 287 -6.26 4.06 -24.67
CA SER A 287 -6.56 3.95 -26.11
C SER A 287 -6.84 5.32 -26.74
N GLY A 288 -5.96 5.74 -27.64
CA GLY A 288 -6.12 6.92 -28.51
C GLY A 288 -4.79 7.38 -29.11
N PRO A 289 -4.71 7.76 -30.40
CA PRO A 289 -3.50 8.31 -30.98
C PRO A 289 -3.26 9.73 -30.45
N SER A 290 -2.00 10.00 -30.06
CA SER A 290 -1.40 11.30 -29.73
C SER A 290 -2.33 12.51 -29.59
N GLY A 291 -2.60 12.92 -28.35
CA GLY A 291 -3.01 14.31 -28.05
C GLY A 291 -4.16 14.50 -27.05
N ALA A 292 -4.91 13.47 -26.69
CA ALA A 292 -5.97 13.59 -25.68
C ALA A 292 -5.85 12.49 -24.62
N ASN A 293 -5.62 12.89 -23.37
CA ASN A 293 -5.56 11.99 -22.20
C ASN A 293 -6.97 11.73 -21.68
N SER A 294 -7.67 10.72 -22.20
CA SER A 294 -8.92 10.24 -21.61
C SER A 294 -8.71 8.89 -20.92
N TRP A 295 -8.96 8.84 -19.62
CA TRP A 295 -9.04 7.63 -18.82
C TRP A 295 -10.51 7.28 -18.63
N SER A 296 -10.95 6.12 -19.12
CA SER A 296 -12.32 5.63 -18.91
C SER A 296 -12.35 4.60 -17.79
N TRP A 297 -13.09 4.91 -16.73
CA TRP A 297 -13.35 3.98 -15.63
C TRP A 297 -14.67 3.24 -15.89
N PRO A 298 -14.75 1.91 -15.67
CA PRO A 298 -16.02 1.21 -15.76
C PRO A 298 -16.95 1.69 -14.64
N SER A 299 -18.19 2.04 -15.01
CA SER A 299 -19.23 2.46 -14.08
C SER A 299 -19.55 1.37 -13.06
N ALA A 300 -19.73 1.79 -11.79
CA ALA A 300 -20.13 0.91 -10.71
C ALA A 300 -21.58 0.45 -10.92
N ALA A 301 -21.78 -0.84 -11.14
CA ALA A 301 -23.11 -1.45 -11.03
C ALA A 301 -23.38 -1.76 -9.54
N PRO A 302 -24.56 -1.44 -9.00
CA PRO A 302 -24.88 -1.76 -7.61
C PRO A 302 -24.99 -3.28 -7.42
N CYS A 303 -24.27 -3.82 -6.44
CA CYS A 303 -24.46 -5.20 -5.99
C CYS A 303 -25.80 -5.28 -5.21
N ALA A 304 -26.77 -6.02 -5.75
CA ALA A 304 -27.93 -6.47 -4.99
C ALA A 304 -27.51 -7.62 -4.04
N CYS A 305 -28.10 -7.63 -2.84
CA CYS A 305 -27.85 -8.59 -1.76
C CYS A 305 -28.17 -10.04 -2.14
#